data_AF-A0A818FXC0-F1
#
_entry.id   AF-A0A818FXC0-F1
#
_cell.length_a   1.000
_cell.length_b   1.000
_cell.length_c   1.000
_cell.angle_alpha   90.00
_cell.angle_beta   90.00
_cell.angle_gamma   90.00
#
_symmetry.space_group_name_H-M   'P 1'
#
loop_
_entity.id
_entity.type
_entity.pdbx_description
1 polymer ?
#
loop_
_entity_poly.entity_id
_entity_poly.type
_entity_poly.pdbx_seq_one_letter_code
_entity_poly.pdbx_strand_id
1 'polypeptide(L)'
;MCWLLIVLVVTVNTAASQSSNCPNRQLIEQSLEKVHIPGAAIVVVNATHILYEQAFGYQSLAPAQPMNIDKSIFPIASISKTFIAAAAVMQLVDLDTDINQYLSELDKKILH
;
A
#
# COMPACT_ATOMS: atom_id res chain seq x y z
N MET A 1 -61.32 20.93 5.80
CA MET A 1 -60.64 22.25 5.79
C MET A 1 -59.49 22.16 6.76
N CYS A 2 -58.36 22.75 6.39
CA CYS A 2 -57.02 22.59 6.96
C CYS A 2 -56.34 21.24 6.58
N TRP A 3 -55.39 21.21 5.64
CA TRP A 3 -53.99 21.65 5.81
C TRP A 3 -53.31 20.61 6.72
N LEU A 4 -52.35 19.78 6.30
CA LEU A 4 -51.28 19.91 5.33
C LEU A 4 -50.74 18.50 5.04
N LEU A 5 -50.36 18.27 3.78
CA LEU A 5 -49.10 17.62 3.39
C LEU A 5 -48.73 16.41 4.26
N ILE A 6 -49.05 15.19 3.84
CA ILE A 6 -48.14 14.43 2.96
C ILE A 6 -46.69 14.86 3.27
N VAL A 7 -46.20 14.43 4.43
CA VAL A 7 -44.77 14.26 4.64
C VAL A 7 -44.40 13.09 3.73
N LEU A 8 -44.26 13.42 2.45
CA LEU A 8 -43.45 12.69 1.51
C LEU A 8 -42.07 12.70 2.16
N VAL A 9 -41.80 11.67 2.97
CA VAL A 9 -40.45 11.34 3.38
C VAL A 9 -39.75 11.04 2.07
N VAL A 10 -39.20 12.10 1.46
CA VAL A 10 -38.14 11.99 0.49
C VAL A 10 -37.03 11.36 1.29
N THR A 11 -36.99 10.02 1.23
CA THR A 11 -35.75 9.29 1.41
C THR A 11 -34.80 9.93 0.42
N VAL A 12 -33.99 10.86 0.92
CA VAL A 12 -32.85 11.36 0.17
C VAL A 12 -31.97 10.12 0.06
N ASN A 13 -32.12 9.39 -1.05
CA ASN A 13 -31.12 8.44 -1.46
C ASN A 13 -29.87 9.29 -1.61
N THR A 14 -29.01 9.27 -0.59
CA THR A 14 -27.63 9.64 -0.75
C THR A 14 -27.07 8.59 -1.71
N ALA A 15 -27.20 8.86 -3.01
CA ALA A 15 -26.36 8.22 -3.99
C ALA A 15 -24.94 8.49 -3.49
N ALA A 16 -24.27 7.45 -3.01
CA ALA A 16 -22.86 7.51 -2.72
C ALA A 16 -22.20 8.10 -3.96
N SER A 17 -21.71 9.34 -3.86
CA SER A 17 -20.95 9.96 -4.92
C SER A 17 -19.67 9.15 -5.04
N GLN A 18 -19.66 8.17 -5.93
CA GLN A 18 -18.45 7.43 -6.28
C GLN A 18 -17.53 8.43 -6.98
N SER A 19 -16.52 8.87 -6.21
CA SER A 19 -15.45 9.76 -6.60
C SER A 19 -14.92 9.43 -8.00
N SER A 20 -14.91 10.43 -8.87
CA SER A 20 -14.65 10.35 -10.32
C SER A 20 -13.21 9.99 -10.72
N ASN A 21 -12.38 9.52 -9.79
CA ASN A 21 -10.94 9.24 -10.00
C ASN A 21 -10.49 7.87 -9.48
N CYS A 22 -11.42 6.91 -9.30
CA CYS A 22 -11.04 5.55 -8.95
C CYS A 22 -10.29 4.87 -10.10
N PRO A 23 -9.12 4.25 -9.86
CA PRO A 23 -8.47 3.39 -10.83
C PRO A 23 -9.43 2.34 -11.38
N ASN A 24 -9.47 2.18 -12.70
CA ASN A 24 -10.34 1.22 -13.36
C ASN A 24 -9.91 -0.21 -13.01
N ARG A 25 -10.73 -0.89 -12.19
CA ARG A 25 -10.51 -2.28 -11.75
C ARG A 25 -10.22 -3.23 -12.92
N GLN A 26 -11.00 -3.16 -13.99
CA GLN A 26 -10.86 -4.06 -15.13
C GLN A 26 -9.52 -3.88 -15.83
N LEU A 27 -9.05 -2.64 -15.97
CA LEU A 27 -7.73 -2.38 -16.54
C LEU A 27 -6.60 -2.91 -15.66
N ILE A 28 -6.74 -2.84 -14.34
CA ILE A 28 -5.78 -3.39 -13.38
C ILE A 28 -5.75 -4.91 -13.48
N GLU A 29 -6.91 -5.57 -13.41
CA GLU A 29 -7.03 -7.03 -13.52
C GLU A 29 -6.43 -7.54 -14.83
N GLN A 30 -6.77 -6.91 -15.96
CA GLN A 30 -6.17 -7.22 -17.26
C GLN A 30 -4.65 -7.02 -17.28
N SER A 31 -4.13 -6.01 -16.57
CA SER A 31 -2.69 -5.76 -16.51
C SER A 31 -1.98 -6.83 -15.69
N LEU A 32 -2.55 -7.21 -14.54
CA LEU A 32 -2.04 -8.28 -13.69
C LEU A 32 -2.01 -9.62 -14.43
N GLU A 33 -3.09 -9.95 -15.15
CA GLU A 33 -3.17 -11.15 -15.98
C GLU A 33 -2.10 -11.16 -17.08
N LYS A 34 -1.90 -10.05 -17.80
CA LYS A 34 -0.90 -9.94 -18.87
C LYS A 34 0.52 -10.23 -18.40
N VAL A 35 0.86 -9.85 -17.17
CA VAL A 35 2.19 -10.08 -16.58
C VAL A 35 2.22 -11.27 -15.63
N HIS A 36 1.15 -12.07 -15.59
CA HIS A 36 1.03 -13.28 -14.77
C HIS A 36 1.25 -13.05 -13.26
N ILE A 37 0.77 -11.91 -12.75
CA ILE A 37 0.79 -11.64 -11.31
C ILE A 37 -0.50 -12.22 -10.70
N PRO A 38 -0.41 -13.19 -9.76
CA PRO A 38 -1.57 -13.90 -9.22
C PRO A 38 -2.45 -13.05 -8.31
N GLY A 39 -1.90 -12.01 -7.69
CA GLY A 39 -2.64 -11.08 -6.85
C GLY A 39 -1.82 -9.86 -6.47
N ALA A 40 -2.51 -8.78 -6.15
CA ALA A 40 -1.92 -7.51 -5.75
C ALA A 40 -2.83 -6.76 -4.77
N ALA A 41 -2.23 -5.94 -3.92
CA ALA A 41 -2.92 -4.93 -3.14
C ALA A 41 -2.44 -3.55 -3.60
N ILE A 42 -3.37 -2.66 -3.91
CA ILE A 42 -3.07 -1.32 -4.42
C ILE A 42 -3.71 -0.29 -3.49
N VAL A 43 -2.87 0.60 -2.97
CA VAL A 43 -3.30 1.72 -2.13
C VAL A 43 -2.75 3.01 -2.73
N VAL A 44 -3.63 4.01 -2.90
CA VAL A 44 -3.28 5.37 -3.30
C VAL A 44 -3.59 6.29 -2.14
N VAL A 45 -2.61 7.06 -1.70
CA VAL A 45 -2.72 7.96 -0.54
C VAL A 45 -2.34 9.38 -0.94
N ASN A 46 -2.85 10.35 -0.20
CA ASN A 46 -2.31 11.71 -0.17
C ASN A 46 -1.77 12.02 1.24
N ALA A 47 -1.44 13.28 1.50
CA ALA A 47 -0.86 13.71 2.77
C ALA A 47 -1.74 13.44 4.01
N THR A 48 -3.06 13.30 3.86
CA THR A 48 -3.99 13.22 5.00
C THR A 48 -4.85 11.96 5.03
N HIS A 49 -5.09 11.30 3.90
CA HIS A 49 -5.97 10.14 3.84
C HIS A 49 -5.69 9.22 2.65
N ILE A 50 -6.28 8.03 2.73
CA ILE A 50 -6.32 7.05 1.65
C ILE A 50 -7.38 7.48 0.63
N LEU A 51 -6.97 7.56 -0.64
CA LEU A 51 -7.82 7.90 -1.78
C LEU A 51 -8.42 6.66 -2.44
N TYR A 52 -7.71 5.54 -2.37
CA TYR A 52 -8.12 4.27 -2.97
C TYR A 52 -7.38 3.13 -2.27
N GLU A 53 -8.08 2.04 -1.98
CA GLU A 53 -7.48 0.80 -1.49
C GLU A 53 -8.28 -0.39 -2.02
N GLN A 54 -7.63 -1.32 -2.71
CA GLN A 54 -8.27 -2.54 -3.21
C GLN A 54 -7.29 -3.69 -3.30
N ALA A 55 -7.82 -4.89 -3.11
CA ALA A 55 -7.13 -6.15 -3.30
C ALA A 55 -7.63 -6.84 -4.58
N PHE A 56 -6.72 -7.54 -5.26
CA PHE A 56 -6.95 -8.25 -6.52
C PHE A 56 -6.35 -9.65 -6.46
N GLY A 57 -7.05 -10.63 -7.03
CA GLY A 57 -6.54 -11.99 -7.18
C GLY A 57 -6.33 -12.74 -5.86
N TYR A 58 -5.27 -13.54 -5.80
CA TYR A 58 -5.02 -14.51 -4.74
C TYR A 58 -3.65 -14.28 -4.07
N GLN A 59 -3.61 -14.42 -2.75
CA GLN A 59 -2.39 -14.42 -1.96
C GLN A 59 -1.63 -15.76 -2.09
N SER A 60 -2.36 -16.86 -2.24
CA SER A 60 -1.79 -18.19 -2.49
C SER A 60 -2.68 -18.92 -3.49
N LEU A 61 -2.06 -19.72 -4.36
CA LEU A 61 -2.76 -20.59 -5.30
C LEU A 61 -2.96 -22.00 -4.73
N ALA A 62 -2.17 -22.40 -3.73
CA ALA A 62 -2.22 -23.73 -3.11
C ALA A 62 -1.82 -23.66 -1.62
N PRO A 63 -2.78 -23.71 -0.68
CA PRO A 63 -4.22 -23.66 -0.92
C PRO A 63 -4.63 -22.31 -1.52
N ALA A 64 -5.66 -22.31 -2.37
CA ALA A 64 -6.19 -21.07 -2.93
C ALA A 64 -6.69 -20.15 -1.79
N GLN A 65 -6.11 -18.97 -1.69
CA GLN A 65 -6.47 -17.96 -0.68
C GLN A 65 -6.64 -16.60 -1.36
N PRO A 66 -7.83 -15.99 -1.33
CA PRO A 66 -8.05 -14.69 -1.95
C PRO A 66 -7.23 -13.62 -1.25
N MET A 67 -6.85 -12.58 -2.00
CA MET A 67 -6.16 -11.43 -1.42
C MET A 67 -7.10 -10.66 -0.48
N ASN A 68 -6.59 -10.23 0.67
CA ASN A 68 -7.29 -9.39 1.63
C ASN A 68 -6.48 -8.11 1.88
N ILE A 69 -7.12 -6.95 1.77
CA ILE A 69 -6.43 -5.65 1.85
C ILE A 69 -5.76 -5.41 3.22
N ASP A 70 -6.32 -5.93 4.30
CA ASP A 70 -5.85 -5.69 5.67
C ASP A 70 -4.92 -6.79 6.21
N LYS A 71 -5.08 -8.03 5.71
CA LYS A 71 -4.47 -9.23 6.30
C LYS A 71 -3.40 -9.87 5.43
N SER A 72 -3.42 -9.65 4.12
CA SER A 72 -2.43 -10.26 3.23
C SER A 72 -1.08 -9.53 3.35
N ILE A 73 -0.03 -10.29 3.62
CA ILE A 73 1.33 -9.77 3.84
C ILE A 73 2.21 -10.16 2.66
N PHE A 74 3.05 -9.22 2.21
CA PHE A 74 4.03 -9.40 1.16
C PHE A 74 5.46 -9.22 1.67
N PRO A 75 6.42 -10.07 1.25
CA PRO A 75 7.82 -9.73 1.35
C PRO A 75 8.13 -8.52 0.46
N ILE A 76 8.49 -7.38 1.05
CA ILE A 76 8.70 -6.12 0.32
C ILE A 76 10.10 -5.99 -0.33
N ALA A 77 10.94 -7.03 -0.18
CA ALA A 77 12.28 -7.12 -0.77
C ALA A 77 13.12 -5.84 -0.58
N SER A 78 13.64 -5.25 -1.66
CA SER A 78 14.51 -4.07 -1.59
C SER A 78 13.83 -2.81 -1.04
N ILE A 79 12.50 -2.77 -0.93
CA ILE A 79 11.81 -1.67 -0.25
C ILE A 79 12.25 -1.61 1.22
N SER A 80 12.62 -2.73 1.84
CA SER A 80 13.16 -2.75 3.22
C SER A 80 14.40 -1.85 3.42
N LYS A 81 15.17 -1.56 2.36
CA LYS A 81 16.38 -0.72 2.46
C LYS A 81 16.07 0.71 2.87
N THR A 82 14.91 1.26 2.49
CA THR A 82 14.53 2.63 2.88
C THR A 82 14.33 2.72 4.40
N PHE A 83 13.72 1.69 4.99
CA PHE A 83 13.53 1.61 6.44
C PHE A 83 14.86 1.43 7.17
N ILE A 84 15.73 0.54 6.68
CA ILE A 84 17.06 0.35 7.26
C ILE A 84 17.88 1.64 7.16
N ALA A 85 17.90 2.30 6.01
CA ALA A 85 18.61 3.55 5.83
C ALA A 85 18.06 4.65 6.75
N ALA A 86 16.74 4.82 6.84
CA ALA A 86 16.13 5.81 7.72
C ALA A 86 16.48 5.54 9.19
N ALA A 87 16.38 4.29 9.65
CA ALA A 87 16.76 3.90 11.00
C ALA A 87 18.27 4.14 11.25
N ALA A 88 19.12 3.76 10.30
CA ALA A 88 20.56 3.93 10.40
C ALA A 88 20.95 5.40 10.59
N VAL A 89 20.47 6.26 9.68
CA VAL A 89 20.74 7.70 9.68
C VAL A 89 20.19 8.41 10.91
N MET A 90 19.01 8.00 11.39
CA MET A 90 18.34 8.71 12.48
C MET A 90 18.76 8.25 13.88
N GLN A 91 19.25 7.01 14.04
CA GLN A 91 19.33 6.39 15.37
C GLN A 91 20.59 5.57 15.64
N LEU A 92 21.37 5.16 14.63
CA LEU A 92 22.36 4.09 14.82
C LEU A 92 23.79 4.50 14.48
N VAL A 93 24.02 5.32 13.46
CA VAL A 93 25.38 5.64 12.99
C VAL A 93 25.53 7.13 12.70
N ASP A 94 26.75 7.63 12.90
CA ASP A 94 27.19 8.92 12.36
C ASP A 94 27.75 8.69 10.96
N LEU A 95 27.20 9.39 9.97
CA LEU A 95 27.55 9.19 8.56
C LEU A 95 28.92 9.75 8.19
N ASP A 96 29.44 10.70 8.97
CA ASP A 96 30.75 11.31 8.74
C ASP A 96 31.89 10.48 9.37
N THR A 97 31.54 9.53 10.23
CA THR A 97 32.51 8.62 10.85
C THR A 97 33.02 7.60 9.81
N ASP A 98 34.34 7.43 9.73
CA ASP A 98 34.98 6.42 8.88
C ASP A 98 34.35 5.04 9.12
N ILE A 99 33.90 4.41 8.04
CA ILE A 99 33.24 3.09 8.06
C ILE A 99 34.09 2.03 8.78
N ASN A 100 35.42 2.14 8.73
CA ASN A 100 36.35 1.25 9.39
C ASN A 100 36.25 1.28 10.92
N GLN A 101 35.61 2.29 11.52
CA GLN A 101 35.32 2.31 12.96
C GLN A 101 34.16 1.38 13.32
N TYR A 102 33.28 1.07 12.37
CA TYR A 102 32.16 0.15 12.55
C TYR A 102 32.51 -1.29 12.14
N LEU A 103 33.58 -1.50 11.35
CA LEU A 103 34.05 -2.81 10.92
C LEU A 103 35.15 -3.35 11.86
N SER A 104 34.90 -4.49 12.51
CA SER A 104 35.79 -5.05 13.54
C SER A 104 36.89 -5.98 13.01
N GLU A 105 36.80 -6.48 11.78
CA GLU A 105 37.74 -7.45 11.20
C GLU A 105 38.73 -6.80 10.21
N LEU A 106 40.03 -7.10 10.38
CA LEU A 106 41.17 -6.42 9.73
C LEU A 106 41.26 -6.65 8.21
N ASP A 107 40.76 -7.77 7.72
CA ASP A 107 40.70 -8.19 6.31
C ASP A 107 39.58 -7.50 5.51
N LYS A 108 38.69 -6.78 6.19
CA LYS A 108 37.58 -6.01 5.59
C LYS A 108 37.78 -4.51 5.66
N LYS A 109 38.92 -4.05 6.20
CA LYS A 109 39.20 -2.61 6.23
C LYS A 109 39.36 -2.11 4.81
N ILE A 110 38.49 -1.18 4.43
CA ILE A 110 38.55 -0.54 3.13
C ILE A 110 39.67 0.48 3.22
N LEU A 111 40.80 0.15 2.59
CA LEU A 111 41.96 1.05 2.48
C LEU A 111 41.61 2.12 1.46
N HIS A 112 41.47 3.35 1.92
CA HIS A 112 41.46 4.55 1.07
C HIS A 112 42.88 5.06 0.84
#